data_AF-A0A8S3XKT1-F1
#
_entry.id   AF-A0A8S3XKT1-F1
#
_cell.length_a   1.000
_cell.length_b   1.000
_cell.length_c   1.000
_cell.angle_alpha   90.00
_cell.angle_beta   90.00
_cell.angle_gamma   90.00
#
_symmetry.space_group_name_H-M   'P 1'
#
loop_
_entity.id
_entity.type
_entity.pdbx_description
1 polymer ?
#
loop_
_entity_poly.entity_id
_entity_poly.type
_entity_poly.pdbx_seq_one_letter_code
_entity_poly.pdbx_strand_id
1 'polypeptide(L)'
;MIKTEPWSGGTEEEYETQHFGFGAQRLKIAVRQMVEQKIRTGVKDMESYLQETLDLNDTDKSSLTNSCDKLINLYCERAGPSLKIIDDEIERILKVPENVLLPGDEIQLQQVSNEEYNKLKEEVSLLRKRVERAALMEALLIAEEEELASVEKVCEIAKKDMKVLDLLQKSFETSESVKAIENETQFLCASVPNIKKSENTILDS
;
A
#
# COMPACT_ATOMS: atom_id res chain seq x y z
N MET A 1 -15.85 -46.27 -20.77
CA MET A 1 -15.30 -45.00 -20.27
C MET A 1 -13.80 -44.99 -20.50
N ILE A 2 -13.25 -43.88 -20.97
CA ILE A 2 -11.81 -43.74 -21.16
C ILE A 2 -11.18 -43.62 -19.77
N LYS A 3 -10.21 -44.48 -19.44
CA LYS A 3 -9.50 -44.38 -18.16
C LYS A 3 -8.72 -43.06 -18.12
N THR A 4 -8.99 -42.26 -17.09
CA THR A 4 -8.29 -41.01 -16.77
C THR A 4 -7.68 -41.16 -15.38
N GLU A 5 -6.44 -40.73 -15.21
CA GLU A 5 -5.88 -40.60 -13.86
C GLU A 5 -6.54 -39.42 -13.13
N PRO A 6 -6.83 -39.56 -11.83
CA PRO A 6 -7.36 -38.46 -11.05
C PRO A 6 -6.32 -37.35 -10.92
N TRP A 7 -6.77 -36.10 -10.95
CA TRP A 7 -5.91 -34.94 -10.74
C TRP A 7 -5.22 -35.05 -9.38
N SER A 8 -3.88 -35.09 -9.39
CA SER A 8 -3.09 -35.25 -8.16
C SER A 8 -2.79 -33.92 -7.48
N GLY A 9 -3.09 -32.78 -8.13
CA GLY A 9 -2.86 -31.44 -7.58
C GLY A 9 -1.40 -31.16 -7.19
N GLY A 10 -0.47 -31.94 -7.73
CA GLY A 10 0.93 -31.96 -7.28
C GLY A 10 1.73 -30.73 -7.70
N THR A 11 2.72 -30.40 -6.88
CA THR A 11 3.76 -29.38 -7.07
C THR A 11 4.63 -29.57 -8.32
N GLU A 12 4.51 -30.70 -9.01
CA GLU A 12 5.33 -31.05 -10.19
C GLU A 12 5.03 -30.20 -11.43
N GLU A 13 3.84 -29.58 -11.53
CA GLU A 13 3.44 -28.73 -12.66
C GLU A 13 3.18 -27.27 -12.22
N GLU A 14 3.62 -26.87 -11.02
CA GLU A 14 3.31 -25.54 -10.46
C GLU A 14 3.90 -24.42 -11.32
N TYR A 15 5.12 -24.61 -11.82
CA TYR A 15 5.83 -23.64 -12.64
C TYR A 15 5.17 -23.43 -14.00
N GLU A 16 4.82 -24.53 -14.68
CA GLU A 16 4.03 -24.52 -15.90
C GLU A 16 2.66 -23.89 -15.68
N THR A 17 2.01 -24.20 -14.56
CA THR A 17 0.69 -23.66 -14.23
C THR A 17 0.73 -22.16 -13.98
N GLN A 18 1.81 -21.63 -13.39
CA GLN A 18 2.00 -20.18 -13.24
C GLN A 18 2.06 -19.48 -14.60
N HIS A 19 2.68 -20.10 -15.61
CA HIS A 19 2.80 -19.53 -16.94
C HIS A 19 1.50 -19.64 -17.76
N PHE A 20 0.89 -20.82 -17.81
CA PHE A 20 -0.26 -21.10 -18.69
C PHE A 20 -1.63 -20.85 -18.02
N GLY A 21 -1.67 -20.75 -16.69
CA GLY A 21 -2.91 -20.64 -15.90
C GLY A 21 -3.69 -21.95 -15.77
N PHE A 22 -3.18 -23.06 -16.30
CA PHE A 22 -3.71 -24.41 -16.15
C PHE A 22 -2.58 -25.44 -16.23
N GLY A 23 -2.74 -26.57 -15.54
CA GLY A 23 -1.79 -27.68 -15.58
C GLY A 23 -2.01 -28.63 -16.75
N ALA A 24 -0.95 -29.33 -17.17
CA ALA A 24 -0.99 -30.31 -18.24
C ALA A 24 -1.93 -31.48 -17.90
N GLN A 25 -1.97 -31.95 -16.66
CA GLN A 25 -2.94 -32.97 -16.21
C GLN A 25 -4.39 -32.57 -16.49
N ARG A 26 -4.74 -31.30 -16.22
CA ARG A 26 -6.10 -30.80 -16.44
C ARG A 26 -6.46 -30.79 -17.92
N LEU A 27 -5.51 -30.44 -18.78
CA LEU A 27 -5.70 -30.49 -20.23
C LEU A 27 -5.89 -31.93 -20.72
N LYS A 28 -5.08 -32.90 -20.26
CA LYS A 28 -5.23 -34.32 -20.61
C LYS A 28 -6.61 -34.85 -20.25
N ILE A 29 -7.09 -34.57 -19.03
CA ILE A 29 -8.43 -34.98 -18.58
C ILE A 29 -9.50 -34.37 -19.49
N ALA A 30 -9.41 -33.06 -19.78
CA ALA A 30 -10.37 -32.38 -20.64
C ALA A 30 -10.40 -32.96 -22.06
N VAL A 31 -9.24 -33.25 -22.66
CA VAL A 31 -9.14 -33.87 -23.99
C VAL A 31 -9.76 -35.26 -23.99
N ARG A 32 -9.49 -36.10 -22.99
CA ARG A 32 -10.07 -37.44 -22.87
C ARG A 32 -11.59 -37.40 -22.73
N GLN A 33 -12.11 -36.47 -21.90
CA GLN A 33 -13.55 -36.26 -21.75
C GLN A 33 -14.20 -35.78 -23.05
N MET A 34 -13.56 -34.84 -23.76
CA MET A 34 -14.04 -34.33 -25.04
C MET A 34 -14.14 -35.44 -26.09
N VAL A 35 -13.12 -36.30 -26.19
CA VAL A 35 -13.11 -37.43 -27.13
C VAL A 35 -14.20 -38.45 -26.77
N GLU A 36 -14.34 -38.79 -25.49
CA GLU A 36 -15.43 -39.67 -25.05
C GLU A 36 -16.81 -39.10 -25.39
N GLN A 37 -17.02 -37.81 -25.15
CA GLN A 37 -18.27 -37.13 -25.50
C GLN A 37 -18.53 -37.18 -27.01
N LYS A 38 -17.51 -36.92 -27.85
CA LYS A 38 -17.65 -36.98 -29.30
C LYS A 38 -18.00 -38.38 -29.81
N ILE A 39 -17.38 -39.42 -29.26
CA ILE A 39 -17.71 -40.81 -29.58
C ILE A 39 -19.18 -41.11 -29.20
N ARG A 40 -19.58 -40.76 -27.98
CA ARG A 40 -20.95 -40.99 -27.49
C ARG A 40 -21.99 -40.26 -28.34
N THR A 41 -21.78 -38.98 -28.62
CA THR A 41 -22.70 -38.19 -29.44
C THR A 41 -22.79 -38.76 -30.84
N GLY A 42 -21.67 -39.07 -31.51
CA GLY A 42 -21.70 -39.61 -32.87
C GLY A 42 -22.41 -40.96 -32.98
N VAL A 43 -22.21 -41.87 -32.01
CA VAL A 43 -22.90 -43.17 -32.01
C VAL A 43 -24.38 -43.04 -31.67
N LYS A 44 -24.76 -42.10 -30.78
CA LYS A 44 -26.17 -41.84 -30.46
C LYS A 44 -26.91 -41.16 -31.61
N ASP A 45 -26.29 -40.22 -32.30
CA ASP A 45 -26.89 -39.58 -33.48
C ASP A 45 -27.14 -40.64 -34.57
N MET A 46 -26.21 -41.58 -34.75
CA MET A 46 -26.38 -42.73 -35.64
C MET A 46 -27.52 -43.66 -35.16
N GLU A 47 -27.60 -43.95 -33.86
CA GLU A 47 -28.68 -44.75 -33.28
C GLU A 47 -30.05 -44.11 -33.53
N SER A 48 -30.20 -42.82 -33.23
CA SER A 48 -31.44 -42.06 -33.47
C SER A 48 -31.81 -42.06 -34.94
N TYR A 49 -30.85 -41.80 -35.84
CA TYR A 49 -31.10 -41.82 -37.27
C TYR A 49 -31.58 -43.20 -37.76
N LEU A 50 -30.96 -44.29 -37.29
CA LEU A 50 -31.36 -45.64 -37.66
C LEU A 50 -32.75 -46.00 -37.12
N GLN A 51 -33.11 -45.56 -35.90
CA GLN A 51 -34.43 -45.77 -35.33
C GLN A 51 -35.54 -44.98 -36.02
N GLU A 52 -35.23 -43.80 -36.56
CA GLU A 52 -36.18 -42.98 -37.32
C GLU A 52 -36.37 -43.48 -38.76
N THR A 53 -35.32 -44.02 -39.37
CA THR A 53 -35.32 -44.42 -40.79
C THR A 53 -35.84 -45.85 -41.00
N LEU A 54 -35.69 -46.71 -39.99
CA LEU A 54 -36.13 -48.11 -40.04
C LEU A 54 -37.37 -48.29 -39.17
N ASP A 55 -38.43 -48.88 -39.71
CA ASP A 55 -39.61 -49.31 -38.95
C ASP A 55 -39.25 -50.54 -38.08
N LEU A 56 -38.54 -50.29 -36.98
CA LEU A 56 -38.07 -51.31 -36.04
C LEU A 56 -39.13 -51.61 -34.99
N ASN A 57 -39.30 -52.89 -34.67
CA ASN A 57 -40.08 -53.33 -33.51
C ASN A 57 -39.34 -52.99 -32.20
N ASP A 58 -40.06 -52.95 -31.08
CA ASP A 58 -39.46 -52.59 -29.77
C ASP A 58 -38.30 -53.50 -29.36
N THR A 59 -38.35 -54.78 -29.74
CA THR A 59 -37.27 -55.74 -29.49
C THR A 59 -36.01 -55.38 -30.29
N ASP A 60 -36.18 -55.00 -31.56
CA ASP A 60 -35.07 -54.62 -32.44
C ASP A 60 -34.46 -53.28 -32.02
N LYS A 61 -35.28 -52.32 -31.57
CA LYS A 61 -34.82 -51.06 -30.97
C LYS A 61 -33.92 -51.32 -29.76
N SER A 62 -34.36 -52.18 -28.84
CA SER A 62 -33.55 -52.54 -27.66
C SER A 62 -32.23 -53.24 -28.02
N SER A 63 -32.25 -54.09 -29.05
CA SER A 63 -31.05 -54.77 -29.57
C SER A 63 -30.06 -53.79 -30.21
N LEU A 64 -30.58 -52.79 -30.94
CA LEU A 64 -29.80 -51.72 -31.54
C LEU A 64 -29.13 -50.85 -30.48
N THR A 65 -29.86 -50.39 -29.46
CA THR A 65 -29.30 -49.61 -28.34
C THR A 65 -28.18 -50.37 -27.64
N ASN A 66 -28.41 -51.65 -27.31
CA ASN A 66 -27.38 -52.50 -26.70
C ASN A 66 -26.14 -52.67 -27.59
N SER A 67 -26.32 -52.70 -28.90
CA SER A 67 -25.21 -52.81 -29.87
C SER A 67 -24.45 -51.49 -30.01
N CYS A 68 -25.15 -50.36 -30.00
CA CYS A 68 -24.57 -49.02 -29.97
C CYS A 68 -23.78 -48.77 -28.68
N ASP A 69 -24.28 -49.20 -27.52
CA ASP A 69 -23.54 -49.11 -26.25
C ASP A 69 -22.26 -49.95 -26.26
N LYS A 70 -22.30 -51.16 -26.83
CA LYS A 70 -21.10 -51.99 -27.05
C LYS A 70 -20.11 -51.29 -27.98
N LEU A 71 -20.61 -50.65 -29.04
CA LEU A 71 -19.80 -49.90 -29.99
C LEU A 71 -19.10 -48.71 -29.33
N ILE A 72 -19.80 -47.94 -28.51
CA ILE A 72 -19.23 -46.83 -27.72
C ILE A 72 -18.09 -47.34 -26.84
N ASN A 73 -18.30 -48.44 -26.12
CA ASN A 73 -17.29 -49.02 -25.25
C ASN A 73 -16.05 -49.45 -26.04
N LEU A 74 -16.24 -50.12 -27.17
CA LEU A 74 -15.14 -50.58 -28.02
C LEU A 74 -14.32 -49.39 -28.57
N TYR A 75 -14.97 -48.33 -29.04
CA TYR A 75 -14.27 -47.12 -29.49
C TYR A 75 -13.52 -46.43 -28.36
N CYS A 76 -14.11 -46.31 -27.18
CA CYS A 76 -13.45 -45.70 -26.02
C CYS A 76 -12.21 -46.50 -25.58
N GLU A 77 -12.29 -47.83 -25.55
CA GLU A 77 -11.16 -48.70 -25.23
C GLU A 77 -10.06 -48.59 -26.30
N ARG A 78 -10.44 -48.58 -27.57
CA ARG A 78 -9.49 -48.49 -28.70
C ARG A 78 -8.83 -47.11 -28.81
N ALA A 79 -9.49 -46.05 -28.35
CA ALA A 79 -8.93 -44.70 -28.32
C ALA A 79 -7.84 -44.51 -27.25
N GLY A 80 -7.83 -45.35 -26.20
CA GLY A 80 -6.91 -45.23 -25.06
C GLY A 80 -5.42 -45.11 -25.43
N PRO A 81 -4.85 -46.01 -26.27
CA PRO A 81 -3.47 -45.94 -26.70
C PRO A 81 -3.13 -44.67 -27.48
N SER A 82 -4.00 -44.25 -28.39
CA SER A 82 -3.80 -43.01 -29.17
C SER A 82 -3.85 -41.77 -28.28
N LEU A 83 -4.74 -41.76 -27.28
CA LEU A 83 -4.83 -40.68 -26.30
C LEU A 83 -3.60 -40.63 -25.39
N LYS A 84 -2.94 -41.76 -25.14
CA LYS A 84 -1.69 -41.78 -24.38
C LYS A 84 -0.57 -41.04 -25.14
N ILE A 85 -0.46 -41.26 -26.45
CA ILE A 85 0.50 -40.54 -27.29
C ILE A 85 0.22 -39.03 -27.27
N ILE A 86 -1.06 -38.65 -27.29
CA ILE A 86 -1.47 -37.25 -27.18
C ILE A 86 -1.10 -36.68 -25.79
N ASP A 87 -1.28 -37.45 -24.73
CA ASP A 87 -0.90 -37.02 -23.38
C ASP A 87 0.62 -36.76 -23.27
N ASP A 88 1.45 -37.63 -23.85
CA ASP A 88 2.91 -37.47 -23.88
C ASP A 88 3.31 -36.19 -24.66
N GLU A 89 2.62 -35.89 -25.76
CA GLU A 89 2.82 -34.66 -26.53
C GLU A 89 2.36 -33.41 -25.77
N ILE A 90 1.25 -33.49 -25.04
CA ILE A 90 0.76 -32.41 -24.17
C ILE A 90 1.82 -32.10 -23.10
N GLU A 91 2.40 -33.12 -22.46
CA GLU A 91 3.51 -32.91 -21.51
C GLU A 91 4.68 -32.23 -22.18
N ARG A 92 5.10 -32.72 -23.35
CA ARG A 92 6.25 -32.17 -24.07
C ARG A 92 6.08 -30.70 -24.46
N ILE A 93 4.87 -30.30 -24.83
CA ILE A 93 4.57 -28.93 -25.27
C ILE A 93 4.44 -27.98 -24.08
N LEU A 94 3.81 -28.43 -23.00
CA LEU A 94 3.52 -27.58 -21.84
C LEU A 94 4.67 -27.53 -20.83
N LYS A 95 5.61 -28.49 -20.87
CA LYS A 95 6.76 -28.51 -19.97
C LYS A 95 7.66 -27.30 -20.21
N VAL A 96 7.91 -26.53 -19.16
CA VAL A 96 8.90 -25.45 -19.21
C VAL A 96 10.28 -26.09 -19.00
N PRO A 97 11.25 -25.87 -19.90
CA PRO A 97 12.59 -26.42 -19.72
C PRO A 97 13.23 -25.90 -18.44
N GLU A 98 13.93 -26.76 -17.69
CA GLU A 98 14.58 -26.42 -16.42
C GLU A 98 15.61 -25.29 -16.54
N ASN A 99 16.15 -25.08 -17.74
CA ASN A 99 17.11 -24.03 -18.05
C ASN A 99 16.46 -22.69 -18.46
N VAL A 100 15.14 -22.60 -18.42
CA VAL A 100 14.38 -21.40 -18.82
C VAL A 100 13.70 -20.82 -17.58
N LEU A 101 14.06 -19.58 -17.26
CA LEU A 101 13.33 -18.75 -16.31
C LEU A 101 12.16 -18.05 -17.02
N LEU A 102 11.00 -18.06 -16.38
CA LEU A 102 9.86 -17.29 -16.83
C LEU A 102 10.14 -15.79 -16.70
N PRO A 103 9.55 -14.94 -17.56
CA PRO A 103 9.73 -13.48 -17.48
C PRO A 103 9.31 -12.89 -16.12
N GLY A 104 8.36 -13.51 -15.42
CA GLY A 104 7.93 -13.09 -14.09
C GLY A 104 9.00 -13.27 -13.01
N ASP A 105 10.00 -14.13 -13.27
CA ASP A 105 11.05 -14.49 -12.32
C ASP A 105 12.40 -13.88 -12.69
N GLU A 106 12.47 -12.94 -13.63
CA GLU A 106 13.72 -12.24 -13.96
C GLU A 106 14.36 -11.58 -12.73
N ILE A 107 13.55 -11.13 -11.76
CA ILE A 107 14.01 -10.55 -10.49
C ILE A 107 14.76 -11.59 -9.65
N GLN A 108 14.43 -12.88 -9.80
CA GLN A 108 15.12 -13.98 -9.10
C GLN A 108 16.52 -14.25 -9.67
N LEU A 109 16.89 -13.72 -10.84
CA LEU A 109 18.27 -13.80 -11.35
C LEU A 109 19.26 -13.12 -10.40
N GLN A 110 18.82 -12.04 -9.75
CA GLN A 110 19.57 -11.37 -8.69
C GLN A 110 18.97 -11.76 -7.35
N GLN A 111 19.33 -12.95 -6.86
CA GLN A 111 18.92 -13.38 -5.54
C GLN A 111 19.52 -12.45 -4.48
N VAL A 112 18.67 -11.63 -3.87
CA VAL A 112 19.03 -10.84 -2.69
C VAL A 112 19.11 -11.79 -1.50
N SER A 113 20.26 -11.85 -0.85
CA SER A 113 20.41 -12.68 0.34
C SER A 113 19.51 -12.18 1.47
N ASN A 114 19.09 -13.09 2.36
CA ASN A 114 18.33 -12.70 3.56
C ASN A 114 19.09 -11.66 4.40
N GLU A 115 20.42 -11.70 4.41
CA GLU A 115 21.25 -10.73 5.12
C GLU A 115 21.16 -9.34 4.50
N GLU A 116 21.25 -9.23 3.17
CA GLU A 116 21.10 -7.96 2.45
C GLU A 116 19.69 -7.39 2.60
N TYR A 117 18.67 -8.24 2.54
CA TYR A 117 17.29 -7.83 2.78
C TYR A 117 17.10 -7.27 4.19
N ASN A 118 17.65 -7.94 5.20
CA ASN A 118 17.56 -7.48 6.59
C ASN A 118 18.33 -6.16 6.80
N LYS A 119 19.52 -6.02 6.21
CA LYS A 119 20.27 -4.75 6.24
C LYS A 119 19.48 -3.61 5.60
N LEU A 120 18.88 -3.84 4.44
CA LEU A 120 18.06 -2.85 3.76
C LEU A 120 16.83 -2.46 4.60
N LYS A 121 16.19 -3.45 5.24
CA LYS A 121 15.06 -3.21 6.13
C LYS A 121 15.45 -2.36 7.35
N GLU A 122 16.60 -2.62 7.95
CA GLU A 122 17.14 -1.82 9.05
C GLU A 122 17.44 -0.39 8.59
N GLU A 123 18.10 -0.22 7.44
CA GLU A 123 18.40 1.08 6.86
C GLU A 123 17.14 1.92 6.62
N VAL A 124 16.11 1.31 6.01
CA VAL A 124 14.81 1.97 5.80
C VAL A 124 14.19 2.38 7.14
N SER A 125 14.31 1.55 8.18
CA SER A 125 13.78 1.90 9.51
C SER A 125 14.51 3.07 10.16
N LEU A 126 15.84 3.15 9.98
CA LEU A 126 16.67 4.24 10.48
C LEU A 126 16.39 5.53 9.73
N LEU A 127 16.24 5.46 8.41
CA LEU A 127 15.89 6.61 7.57
C LEU A 127 14.51 7.18 7.95
N ARG A 128 13.50 6.34 8.17
CA ARG A 128 12.18 6.80 8.65
C ARG A 128 12.28 7.56 9.96
N LYS A 129 12.98 7.01 10.95
CA LYS A 129 13.21 7.70 12.24
C LYS A 129 13.95 9.01 12.07
N ARG A 130 14.92 9.07 11.15
CA ARG A 130 15.67 10.30 10.86
C ARG A 130 14.76 11.37 10.24
N VAL A 131 13.89 10.99 9.31
CA VAL A 131 12.91 11.89 8.70
C VAL A 131 11.93 12.42 9.74
N GLU A 132 11.39 11.56 10.61
CA GLU A 132 10.50 11.98 11.71
C GLU A 132 11.17 12.99 12.65
N ARG A 133 12.43 12.76 13.03
CA ARG A 133 13.20 13.70 13.85
C ARG A 133 13.48 15.00 13.13
N ALA A 134 13.79 14.96 11.83
CA ALA A 134 14.03 16.15 11.04
C ALA A 134 12.78 17.01 10.94
N ALA A 135 11.61 16.40 10.70
CA ALA A 135 10.33 17.10 10.67
C ALA A 135 9.98 17.75 12.02
N LEU A 136 10.26 17.07 13.14
CA LEU A 136 10.07 17.64 14.47
C LEU A 136 11.01 18.83 14.72
N MET A 137 12.29 18.70 14.33
CA MET A 137 13.25 19.79 14.45
C MET A 137 12.84 21.00 13.61
N GLU A 138 12.40 20.78 12.37
CA GLU A 138 11.90 21.84 11.49
C GLU A 138 10.72 22.59 12.13
N ALA A 139 9.76 21.86 12.71
CA ALA A 139 8.64 22.48 13.42
C ALA A 139 9.08 23.32 14.63
N LEU A 140 10.09 22.86 15.39
CA LEU A 140 10.64 23.61 16.52
C LEU A 140 11.38 24.87 16.06
N LEU A 141 12.17 24.78 15.00
CA LEU A 141 12.90 25.94 14.46
C LEU A 141 11.94 27.00 13.92
N ILE A 142 10.85 26.60 13.26
CA ILE A 142 9.81 27.53 12.81
C ILE A 142 9.17 28.24 14.01
N ALA A 143 8.86 27.50 15.08
CA ALA A 143 8.29 28.10 16.30
C ALA A 143 9.27 29.08 16.96
N GLU A 144 10.56 28.75 17.02
CA GLU A 144 11.60 29.64 17.53
C GLU A 144 11.76 30.91 16.69
N GLU A 145 11.73 30.79 15.35
CA GLU A 145 11.79 31.93 14.44
C GLU A 145 10.61 32.88 14.63
N GLU A 146 9.40 32.33 14.82
CA GLU A 146 8.20 33.13 15.15
C GLU A 146 8.33 33.85 16.49
N GLU A 147 8.87 33.18 17.52
CA GLU A 147 9.10 33.76 18.84
C GLU A 147 10.13 34.89 18.77
N LEU A 148 11.26 34.67 18.10
CA LEU A 148 12.30 35.69 17.90
C LEU A 148 11.76 36.90 17.14
N ALA A 149 10.96 36.70 16.09
CA ALA A 149 10.31 37.78 15.36
C ALA A 149 9.33 38.58 16.25
N SER A 150 8.70 37.95 17.23
CA SER A 150 7.87 38.64 18.22
C SER A 150 8.70 39.50 19.18
N VAL A 151 9.83 38.98 19.67
CA VAL A 151 10.74 39.69 20.58
C VAL A 151 11.37 40.89 19.86
N GLU A 152 11.78 40.73 18.61
CA GLU A 152 12.35 41.82 17.82
C GLU A 152 11.39 43.00 17.68
N LYS A 153 10.09 42.73 17.46
CA LYS A 153 9.05 43.78 17.43
C LYS A 153 8.97 44.52 18.76
N VAL A 154 9.03 43.81 19.89
CA VAL A 154 9.01 44.44 21.22
C VAL A 154 10.26 45.29 21.44
N CYS A 155 11.44 44.81 21.06
CA CYS A 155 12.67 45.60 21.13
C CYS A 155 12.60 46.86 20.27
N GLU A 156 12.03 46.80 19.07
CA GLU A 156 11.84 47.99 18.22
C GLU A 156 10.86 49.00 18.82
N ILE A 157 9.81 48.54 19.51
CA ILE A 157 8.91 49.43 20.27
C ILE A 157 9.68 50.08 21.41
N ALA A 158 10.40 49.30 22.23
CA ALA A 158 11.18 49.83 23.35
C ALA A 158 12.24 50.85 22.89
N LYS A 159 12.90 50.62 21.75
CA LYS A 159 13.82 51.59 21.15
C LYS A 159 13.13 52.90 20.77
N LYS A 160 11.90 52.84 20.25
CA LYS A 160 11.11 54.05 19.93
C LYS A 160 10.71 54.79 21.20
N ASP A 161 10.23 54.07 22.21
CA ASP A 161 9.84 54.66 23.49
C ASP A 161 11.03 55.35 24.17
N MET A 162 12.21 54.72 24.14
CA MET A 162 13.42 55.30 24.71
C MET A 162 13.85 56.58 23.97
N LYS A 163 13.71 56.62 22.64
CA LYS A 163 13.93 57.87 21.86
C LYS A 163 12.96 58.98 22.25
N VAL A 164 11.69 58.64 22.53
CA VAL A 164 10.69 59.62 22.99
C VAL A 164 11.06 60.16 24.38
N LEU A 165 11.46 59.27 25.29
CA LEU A 165 11.94 59.67 26.63
C LEU A 165 13.18 60.57 26.55
N ASP A 166 14.16 60.25 25.71
CA ASP A 166 15.35 61.08 25.48
C ASP A 166 14.98 62.48 24.95
N LEU A 167 14.01 62.56 24.04
CA LEU A 167 13.52 63.84 23.52
C LEU A 167 12.78 64.64 24.59
N LEU A 168 11.94 63.99 25.40
CA LEU A 168 11.27 64.62 26.53
C LEU A 168 12.29 65.15 27.55
N GLN A 169 13.28 64.35 27.94
CA GLN A 169 14.34 64.77 28.85
C GLN A 169 15.09 66.00 28.30
N LYS A 170 15.51 65.98 27.03
CA LYS A 170 16.15 67.14 26.39
C LYS A 170 15.25 68.38 26.38
N SER A 171 13.94 68.21 26.18
CA SER A 171 12.98 69.31 26.23
C SER A 171 12.81 69.89 27.64
N PHE A 172 12.86 69.06 28.68
CA PHE A 172 12.86 69.48 30.08
C PHE A 172 14.15 70.23 30.45
N GLU A 173 15.30 69.78 29.94
CA GLU A 173 16.60 70.44 30.14
C GLU A 173 16.72 71.79 29.41
N THR A 174 15.96 72.02 28.34
CA THR A 174 15.99 73.27 27.55
C THR A 174 14.91 74.28 27.95
N SER A 175 13.83 73.84 28.60
CA SER A 175 12.74 74.71 29.02
C SER A 175 12.97 75.31 30.41
N GLU A 176 13.22 76.62 30.49
CA GLU A 176 13.36 77.35 31.77
C GLU A 176 12.08 77.28 32.63
N SER A 177 10.90 77.22 32.02
CA SER A 177 9.63 77.14 32.74
C SER A 177 9.44 75.79 33.45
N VAL A 178 9.96 74.71 32.88
CA VAL A 178 9.85 73.39 33.54
C VAL A 178 10.90 73.23 34.64
N LYS A 179 12.11 73.77 34.48
CA LYS A 179 13.08 73.85 35.58
C LYS A 179 12.55 74.65 36.76
N ALA A 180 11.79 75.71 36.52
CA ALA A 180 11.12 76.47 37.56
C ALA A 180 10.09 75.61 38.32
N ILE A 181 9.24 74.86 37.60
CA ILE A 181 8.25 73.94 38.19
C ILE A 181 8.95 72.79 38.94
N GLU A 182 10.03 72.24 38.42
CA GLU A 182 10.82 71.19 39.07
C GLU A 182 11.44 71.68 40.39
N ASN A 183 12.04 72.86 40.38
CA ASN A 183 12.61 73.46 41.59
C ASN A 183 11.53 73.79 42.63
N GLU A 184 10.36 74.28 42.18
CA GLU A 184 9.24 74.62 43.06
C GLU A 184 8.58 73.37 43.67
N THR A 185 8.45 72.30 42.90
CA THR A 185 7.96 71.00 43.38
C THR A 185 8.96 70.30 44.31
N GLN A 186 10.27 70.33 44.00
CA GLN A 186 11.32 69.84 44.91
C GLN A 186 11.34 70.63 46.23
N PHE A 187 11.17 71.96 46.16
CA PHE A 187 11.05 72.81 47.34
C PHE A 187 9.82 72.45 48.18
N LEU A 188 8.65 72.26 47.54
CA LEU A 188 7.43 71.81 48.22
C LEU A 188 7.62 70.42 48.86
N CYS A 189 8.17 69.44 48.14
CA CYS A 189 8.43 68.11 48.68
C CYS A 189 9.43 68.11 49.85
N ALA A 190 10.45 68.97 49.82
CA ALA A 190 11.40 69.15 50.93
C ALA A 190 10.78 69.88 52.14
N SER A 191 9.70 70.65 51.94
CA SER A 191 8.98 71.37 53.00
C SER A 191 7.78 70.60 53.58
N VAL A 192 7.26 69.57 52.89
CA VAL A 192 6.21 68.65 53.40
C VAL A 192 6.55 67.98 54.75
N PRO A 193 7.80 67.53 55.04
CA PRO A 193 8.17 67.02 56.37
C PRO A 193 8.06 68.07 57.48
N ASN A 194 8.26 69.36 57.14
CA ASN A 194 8.16 70.46 58.10
C ASN A 194 6.71 70.85 58.37
N ILE A 195 5.81 70.71 57.39
CA ILE A 195 4.37 70.98 57.55
C ILE A 195 3.68 69.91 58.41
N LYS A 196 4.03 68.63 58.22
CA LYS A 196 3.54 67.54 59.10
C LYS A 196 4.05 67.67 60.54
N LYS A 197 5.22 68.26 60.74
CA LYS A 197 5.71 68.59 62.09
C LYS A 197 4.94 69.72 62.73
N SER A 198 4.49 70.73 61.98
CA SER A 198 3.70 71.84 62.54
C SER A 198 2.24 71.50 62.84
N GLU A 199 1.63 70.53 62.15
CA GLU A 199 0.24 70.09 62.48
C GLU A 199 0.18 69.26 63.77
N ASN A 200 1.22 68.49 64.10
CA ASN A 200 1.26 67.74 65.36
C ASN A 200 1.59 68.61 66.59
N THR A 201 2.07 69.85 66.43
CA THR A 201 2.35 70.75 67.56
C THR A 201 1.21 71.71 67.91
N ILE A 202 0.09 71.70 67.18
CA ILE A 202 -1.07 72.55 67.47
C ILE A 202 -2.14 71.79 68.30
N LEU A 203 -2.03 70.46 68.43
CA LEU A 203 -2.96 69.65 69.23
C LEU A 203 -2.49 69.32 70.66
N ASP A 204 -1.26 69.65 71.01
CA ASP A 204 -0.75 69.53 72.39
C ASP A 204 -0.22 70.89 72.86
N SER A 205 -1.15 71.81 73.15
CA SER A 205 -0.92 73.03 73.94
C SER A 205 -0.92 72.71 75.44
#